data_AF-A0A928Z9R1-F1
#
_entry.id   AF-A0A928Z9R1-F1
#
_cell.length_a   1.000
_cell.length_b   1.000
_cell.length_c   1.000
_cell.angle_alpha   90.00
_cell.angle_beta   90.00
_cell.angle_gamma   90.00
#
_symmetry.space_group_name_H-M   'P 1'
#
loop_
_entity.id
_entity.type
_entity.pdbx_description
1 polymer ?
#
loop_
_entity_poly.entity_id
_entity_poly.type
_entity_poly.pdbx_seq_one_letter_code
_entity_poly.pdbx_strand_id
1 'polypeptide(L)'
;MAWHPYDLDREAQDLVLKYRDNDVLNESHKMRATAAFGLERFWGEHLRLLGKSKTQQQGEYWRETWEALVKIMKKADISVPNDKINVNDPKNTQAIRDMTQKLWDETKFPRYDRTASLAVLTQLCDSLVWWTQRYKRKDKPKGQQNGNAQSTRSVPFNPL
;
A
#
# COMPACT_ATOMS: atom_id res chain seq x y z
N MET A 1 11.51 12.96 25.83
CA MET A 1 10.71 12.61 24.63
C MET A 1 10.19 13.91 24.02
N ALA A 2 10.66 14.29 22.84
CA ALA A 2 10.07 15.42 22.12
C ALA A 2 8.77 14.93 21.49
N TRP A 3 7.66 15.60 21.79
CA TRP A 3 6.37 15.33 21.17
C TRP A 3 6.42 15.79 19.71
N HIS A 4 6.30 14.84 18.79
CA HIS A 4 6.34 15.10 17.34
C HIS A 4 4.96 14.81 16.71
N PRO A 5 3.99 15.72 16.84
CA PRO A 5 2.61 15.48 16.39
C PRO A 5 2.49 15.21 14.88
N TYR A 6 3.45 15.66 14.08
CA TYR A 6 3.39 15.60 12.62
C TYR A 6 4.36 14.60 11.98
N ASP A 7 5.11 13.83 12.77
CA ASP A 7 6.09 12.88 12.22
C ASP A 7 5.42 11.80 11.37
N LEU A 8 4.27 11.30 11.82
CA LEU A 8 3.50 10.28 11.09
C LEU A 8 2.96 10.83 9.76
N ASP A 9 2.46 12.07 9.76
CA ASP A 9 1.96 12.73 8.54
C ASP A 9 3.09 13.02 7.54
N ARG A 10 4.26 13.43 8.03
CA ARG A 10 5.46 13.60 7.20
C ARG A 10 5.91 12.28 6.55
N GLU A 11 6.00 11.20 7.30
CA GLU A 11 6.39 9.89 6.74
C GLU A 11 5.35 9.41 5.70
N ALA A 12 4.05 9.67 5.93
CA ALA A 12 3.01 9.41 4.94
C ALA A 12 3.19 10.24 3.66
N GLN A 13 3.47 11.54 3.80
CA GLN A 13 3.73 12.43 2.68
C GLN A 13 4.93 11.97 1.86
N ASP A 14 6.04 11.63 2.52
CA ASP A 14 7.28 11.19 1.88
C ASP A 14 7.07 9.88 1.10
N LEU A 15 6.34 8.91 1.68
CA LEU A 15 5.93 7.68 1.00
C LEU A 15 5.07 7.99 -0.25
N VAL A 16 4.03 8.81 -0.11
CA VAL A 16 3.17 9.14 -1.26
C VAL A 16 3.94 9.87 -2.35
N LEU A 17 4.84 10.79 -2.00
CA LEU A 17 5.68 11.51 -2.97
C LEU A 17 6.64 10.57 -3.71
N LYS A 18 7.25 9.62 -3.00
CA LYS A 18 8.13 8.60 -3.59
C LYS A 18 7.42 7.75 -4.65
N TYR A 19 6.15 7.44 -4.42
CA TYR A 19 5.36 6.56 -5.27
C TYR A 19 4.38 7.29 -6.20
N ARG A 20 4.37 8.63 -6.18
CA ARG A 20 3.38 9.45 -6.89
C ARG A 20 3.30 9.15 -8.38
N ASP A 21 4.47 8.95 -8.99
CA ASP A 21 4.59 8.79 -10.43
C ASP A 21 4.48 7.31 -10.89
N ASN A 22 4.28 6.37 -9.95
CA ASN A 22 4.24 4.91 -10.21
C ASN A 22 2.81 4.33 -10.34
N ASP A 23 1.77 5.17 -10.40
CA ASP A 23 0.33 4.77 -10.44
C ASP A 23 -0.11 3.77 -9.34
N VAL A 24 0.57 3.77 -8.19
CA VAL A 24 0.21 2.90 -7.04
C VAL A 24 -0.60 3.62 -5.97
N LEU A 25 -0.85 4.91 -6.16
CA LEU A 25 -1.54 5.78 -5.21
C LEU A 25 -2.96 5.29 -4.88
N ASN A 26 -3.66 4.66 -5.82
CA ASN A 26 -4.99 4.09 -5.54
C ASN A 26 -4.97 2.94 -4.52
N GLU A 27 -3.79 2.37 -4.21
CA GLU A 27 -3.64 1.33 -3.21
C GLU A 27 -3.82 1.81 -1.77
N SER A 28 -3.61 3.10 -1.48
CA SER A 28 -3.77 3.65 -0.12
C SER A 28 -5.17 3.37 0.46
N HIS A 29 -6.21 3.40 -0.38
CA HIS A 29 -7.57 3.04 0.05
C HIS A 29 -7.72 1.57 0.43
N LYS A 30 -7.03 0.68 -0.28
CA LYS A 30 -7.01 -0.76 0.02
C LYS A 30 -6.21 -1.03 1.29
N MET A 31 -5.10 -0.34 1.49
CA MET A 31 -4.26 -0.44 2.69
C MET A 31 -5.05 -0.10 3.95
N ARG A 32 -5.82 1.00 3.93
CA ARG A 32 -6.73 1.36 5.03
C ARG A 32 -7.75 0.28 5.33
N ALA A 33 -8.36 -0.31 4.30
CA ALA A 33 -9.32 -1.40 4.48
C ALA A 33 -8.66 -2.65 5.06
N THR A 34 -7.43 -2.98 4.62
CA THR A 34 -6.69 -4.14 5.13
C THR A 34 -6.25 -3.97 6.57
N ALA A 35 -5.85 -2.76 6.99
CA ALA A 35 -5.46 -2.48 8.37
C ALA A 35 -6.56 -2.86 9.38
N ALA A 36 -7.83 -2.70 9.03
CA ALA A 36 -8.97 -3.10 9.89
C ALA A 36 -9.01 -4.60 10.21
N PHE A 37 -8.37 -5.45 9.40
CA PHE A 37 -8.29 -6.89 9.62
C PHE A 37 -7.03 -7.32 10.40
N GLY A 38 -6.22 -6.36 10.86
CA GLY A 38 -5.08 -6.61 11.73
C GLY A 38 -3.72 -6.59 11.03
N LEU A 39 -2.67 -6.60 11.87
CA LEU A 39 -1.27 -6.45 11.45
C LEU A 39 -0.80 -7.58 10.52
N GLU A 40 -1.21 -8.82 10.79
CA GLU A 40 -0.84 -9.99 9.98
C GLU A 40 -1.33 -9.86 8.54
N ARG A 41 -2.61 -9.48 8.36
CA ARG A 41 -3.19 -9.35 7.01
C ARG A 41 -2.55 -8.20 6.26
N PHE A 42 -2.28 -7.08 6.95
CA PHE A 42 -1.59 -5.95 6.34
C PHE A 42 -0.19 -6.33 5.88
N TRP A 43 0.60 -6.95 6.76
CA TRP A 43 1.95 -7.39 6.43
C TRP A 43 1.95 -8.49 5.35
N GLY A 44 1.05 -9.47 5.38
CA GLY A 44 1.04 -10.54 4.39
C GLY A 44 0.75 -10.09 2.95
N GLU A 45 0.05 -8.96 2.77
CA GLU A 45 -0.36 -8.53 1.44
C GLU A 45 0.80 -8.03 0.58
N HIS A 46 1.85 -7.42 1.15
CA HIS A 46 3.02 -7.00 0.36
C HIS A 46 3.68 -8.21 -0.33
N LEU A 47 3.75 -9.36 0.35
CA LEU A 47 4.28 -10.61 -0.22
C LEU A 47 3.44 -11.07 -1.42
N ARG A 48 2.10 -11.01 -1.30
CA ARG A 48 1.17 -11.39 -2.37
C ARG A 48 1.34 -10.52 -3.62
N LEU A 49 1.59 -9.23 -3.43
CA LEU A 49 1.74 -8.25 -4.50
C LEU A 49 3.14 -8.30 -5.15
N LEU A 50 4.19 -8.48 -4.34
CA LEU A 50 5.57 -8.60 -4.81
C LEU A 50 5.79 -9.87 -5.65
N GLY A 51 5.06 -10.95 -5.38
CA GLY A 51 5.12 -12.18 -6.18
C GLY A 51 4.56 -12.05 -7.62
N LYS A 52 4.09 -10.87 -8.03
CA LYS A 52 3.52 -10.62 -9.37
C LYS A 52 4.17 -9.39 -10.00
N SER A 53 4.74 -9.55 -11.19
CA SER A 53 5.41 -8.44 -11.91
C SER A 53 4.53 -7.21 -12.12
N LYS A 54 3.25 -7.40 -12.44
CA LYS A 54 2.28 -6.30 -12.68
C LYS A 54 1.97 -5.48 -11.43
N THR A 55 2.12 -6.05 -10.23
CA THR A 55 1.76 -5.40 -8.96
C THR A 55 2.96 -5.20 -8.04
N GLN A 56 4.18 -5.36 -8.57
CA GLN A 56 5.40 -5.31 -7.78
C GLN A 56 5.59 -3.94 -7.10
N GLN A 57 5.33 -2.84 -7.80
CA GLN A 57 5.40 -1.48 -7.23
C GLN A 57 4.38 -1.28 -6.10
N GLN A 58 3.21 -1.93 -6.19
CA GLN A 58 2.20 -1.89 -5.13
C GLN A 58 2.69 -2.67 -3.92
N GLY A 59 3.29 -3.84 -4.14
CA GLY A 59 3.91 -4.63 -3.07
C GLY A 59 5.05 -3.87 -2.38
N GLU A 60 5.89 -3.18 -3.14
CA GLU A 60 6.96 -2.35 -2.59
C GLU A 60 6.40 -1.21 -1.72
N TYR A 61 5.36 -0.53 -2.20
CA TYR A 61 4.68 0.52 -1.43
C TYR A 61 4.11 0.01 -0.11
N TRP A 62 3.50 -1.18 -0.09
CA TRP A 62 2.98 -1.79 1.13
C TRP A 62 4.10 -2.23 2.08
N ARG A 63 5.18 -2.79 1.53
CA ARG A 63 6.36 -3.18 2.33
C ARG A 63 7.00 -1.97 2.99
N GLU A 64 7.21 -0.89 2.24
CA GLU A 64 7.79 0.34 2.79
C GLU A 64 6.89 1.04 3.79
N THR A 65 5.56 0.92 3.63
CA THR A 65 4.63 1.42 4.66
C THR A 65 4.75 0.63 5.96
N TRP A 66 4.94 -0.69 5.88
CA TRP A 66 5.24 -1.51 7.05
C TRP A 66 6.60 -1.14 7.68
N GLU A 67 7.63 -0.92 6.86
CA GLU A 67 8.95 -0.46 7.34
C GLU A 67 8.85 0.91 8.03
N ALA A 68 8.02 1.83 7.51
CA ALA A 68 7.74 3.12 8.15
C ALA A 68 7.04 2.94 9.50
N LEU A 69 6.05 2.04 9.61
CA LEU A 69 5.44 1.69 10.90
C LEU A 69 6.51 1.20 11.89
N VAL A 70 7.37 0.26 11.49
CA VAL A 70 8.43 -0.28 12.34
C VAL A 70 9.36 0.83 12.85
N LYS A 71 9.73 1.76 11.96
CA LYS A 71 10.57 2.93 12.32
C LYS A 71 9.85 3.86 13.31
N ILE A 72 8.56 4.14 13.10
CA ILE A 72 7.76 4.99 13.98
C ILE A 72 7.61 4.34 15.36
N MET A 73 7.24 3.07 15.42
CA MET A 73 7.03 2.34 16.67
C MET A 73 8.33 2.19 17.47
N LYS A 74 9.48 2.05 16.78
CA LYS A 74 10.80 2.04 17.43
C LYS A 74 11.10 3.33 18.20
N LYS A 75 10.58 4.49 17.78
CA LYS A 75 10.72 5.75 18.54
C LYS A 75 10.00 5.70 19.90
N ALA A 76 8.99 4.84 20.02
CA ALA A 76 8.26 4.56 21.24
C ALA A 76 8.76 3.31 21.97
N ASP A 77 9.95 2.81 21.61
CA ASP A 77 10.58 1.59 22.15
C ASP A 77 9.77 0.30 21.90
N ILE A 78 8.84 0.34 20.94
CA ILE A 78 8.03 -0.82 20.55
C ILE A 78 8.70 -1.52 19.36
N SER A 79 9.11 -2.77 19.57
CA SER A 79 9.76 -3.60 18.54
C SER A 79 8.72 -4.37 17.73
N VAL A 80 8.26 -3.79 16.62
CA VAL A 80 7.37 -4.47 15.68
C VAL A 80 8.13 -5.53 14.88
N PRO A 81 7.65 -6.80 14.82
CA PRO A 81 8.25 -7.83 14.00
C PRO A 81 8.38 -7.40 12.53
N ASN A 82 9.52 -7.67 11.89
CA ASN A 82 9.78 -7.26 10.50
C ASN A 82 10.84 -8.14 9.82
N ASP A 83 10.64 -9.45 9.86
CA ASP A 83 11.56 -10.37 9.19
C ASP A 83 11.53 -10.16 7.67
N LYS A 84 12.71 -10.19 7.05
CA LYS A 84 12.83 -10.12 5.60
C LYS A 84 12.57 -11.50 4.99
N ILE A 85 11.59 -11.57 4.09
CA ILE A 85 11.24 -12.81 3.38
C ILE A 85 11.55 -12.63 1.90
N ASN A 86 12.27 -13.59 1.31
CA ASN A 86 12.61 -13.56 -0.10
C ASN A 86 11.45 -14.07 -0.95
N VAL A 87 10.53 -13.21 -1.36
CA VAL A 87 9.32 -13.53 -2.16
C VAL A 87 9.50 -14.48 -3.36
N ASN A 88 10.71 -14.58 -3.93
CA ASN A 88 11.01 -15.46 -5.06
C ASN A 88 11.39 -16.90 -4.64
N ASP A 89 11.53 -17.17 -3.34
CA ASP A 89 11.87 -18.49 -2.82
C ASP A 89 10.60 -19.37 -2.64
N PRO A 90 10.49 -20.50 -3.36
CA PRO A 90 9.37 -21.43 -3.21
C PRO A 90 9.26 -22.10 -1.83
N LYS A 91 10.27 -21.99 -0.95
CA LYS A 91 10.29 -22.56 0.41
C LYS A 91 9.96 -21.55 1.53
N ASN A 92 9.38 -20.40 1.21
CA ASN A 92 9.06 -19.37 2.20
C ASN A 92 7.96 -19.70 3.20
N THR A 93 7.17 -20.76 3.02
CA THR A 93 6.02 -21.04 3.88
C THR A 93 6.38 -21.07 5.36
N GLN A 94 7.54 -21.63 5.71
CA GLN A 94 7.98 -21.64 7.11
C GLN A 94 8.38 -20.25 7.59
N ALA A 95 9.15 -19.49 6.81
CA ALA A 95 9.53 -18.12 7.16
C ALA A 95 8.31 -17.19 7.33
N ILE A 96 7.28 -17.36 6.49
CA ILE A 96 6.02 -16.63 6.63
C ILE A 96 5.34 -17.00 7.95
N ARG A 97 5.24 -18.30 8.27
CA ARG A 97 4.65 -18.77 9.53
C ARG A 97 5.42 -18.25 10.76
N ASP A 98 6.74 -18.27 10.71
CA ASP A 98 7.58 -17.80 11.82
C ASP A 98 7.36 -16.30 12.07
N MET A 99 7.31 -15.51 10.98
CA MET A 99 7.06 -14.07 11.06
C MET A 99 5.63 -13.75 11.52
N THR A 100 4.61 -14.48 11.04
CA THR A 100 3.25 -14.29 11.54
C THR A 100 3.11 -14.70 12.99
N GLN A 101 3.78 -15.78 13.42
CA GLN A 101 3.80 -16.19 14.83
C GLN A 101 4.40 -15.11 15.74
N LYS A 102 5.45 -14.40 15.29
CA LYS A 102 6.02 -13.26 16.04
C LYS A 102 5.02 -12.13 16.26
N LEU A 103 4.06 -11.90 15.35
CA LEU A 103 3.00 -10.90 15.53
C LEU A 103 1.99 -11.29 16.63
N TRP A 104 1.95 -12.55 17.01
CA TRP A 104 1.06 -13.09 18.04
C TRP A 104 1.79 -13.52 19.32
N ASP A 105 3.12 -13.45 19.34
CA ASP A 105 3.96 -13.81 20.49
C ASP A 105 3.79 -12.78 21.62
N GLU A 106 3.00 -13.11 22.63
CA GLU A 106 2.74 -12.20 23.77
C GLU A 106 3.99 -11.91 24.61
N THR A 107 5.06 -12.70 24.48
CA THR A 107 6.32 -12.47 25.21
C THR A 107 7.20 -11.41 24.55
N LYS A 108 7.15 -11.30 23.22
CA LYS A 108 7.99 -10.36 22.44
C LYS A 108 7.20 -9.19 21.87
N PHE A 109 5.90 -9.38 21.68
CA PHE A 109 5.01 -8.38 21.12
C PHE A 109 3.66 -8.42 21.87
N PRO A 110 3.64 -7.86 23.10
CA PRO A 110 2.50 -7.95 24.00
C PRO A 110 1.27 -7.25 23.42
N ARG A 111 0.10 -7.58 23.98
CA ARG A 111 -1.20 -7.08 23.50
C ARG A 111 -1.27 -5.56 23.38
N TYR A 112 -0.66 -4.84 24.34
CA TYR A 112 -0.64 -3.38 24.32
C TYR A 112 0.11 -2.85 23.08
N ASP A 113 1.35 -3.29 22.88
CA ASP A 113 2.19 -2.91 21.74
C ASP A 113 1.55 -3.26 20.40
N ARG A 114 0.91 -4.43 20.32
CA ARG A 114 0.14 -4.86 19.14
C ARG A 114 -1.03 -3.93 18.86
N THR A 115 -1.78 -3.53 19.89
CA THR A 115 -2.93 -2.61 19.75
C THR A 115 -2.46 -1.21 19.39
N ALA A 116 -1.38 -0.72 20.02
CA ALA A 116 -0.76 0.55 19.70
C ALA A 116 -0.25 0.58 18.25
N SER A 117 0.45 -0.47 17.81
CA SER A 117 0.94 -0.60 16.44
C SER A 117 -0.21 -0.60 15.43
N LEU A 118 -1.31 -1.28 15.73
CA LEU A 118 -2.50 -1.29 14.88
C LEU A 118 -3.16 0.09 14.77
N ALA A 119 -3.26 0.82 15.89
CA ALA A 119 -3.78 2.17 15.91
C ALA A 119 -2.91 3.14 15.09
N VAL A 120 -1.59 3.09 15.28
CA VAL A 120 -0.62 3.89 14.52
C VAL A 120 -0.65 3.53 13.04
N LEU A 121 -0.72 2.25 12.69
CA LEU A 121 -0.85 1.81 11.30
C LEU A 121 -2.14 2.33 10.64
N THR A 122 -3.25 2.30 11.37
CA THR A 122 -4.53 2.82 10.87
C THR A 122 -4.43 4.31 10.59
N GLN A 123 -3.88 5.08 11.55
CA GLN A 123 -3.66 6.52 11.38
C GLN A 123 -2.67 6.83 10.23
N LEU A 124 -1.64 6.01 10.06
CA LEU A 124 -0.71 6.11 8.92
C LEU A 124 -1.45 5.89 7.61
N CYS A 125 -2.31 4.88 7.52
CA CYS A 125 -3.14 4.63 6.32
C CYS A 125 -4.09 5.79 6.01
N ASP A 126 -4.70 6.40 7.03
CA ASP A 126 -5.56 7.57 6.83
C ASP A 126 -4.77 8.78 6.29
N SER A 127 -3.56 9.00 6.83
CA SER A 127 -2.64 10.05 6.37
C SER A 127 -2.18 9.79 4.93
N LEU A 128 -1.87 8.53 4.59
CA LEU A 128 -1.56 8.13 3.21
C LEU A 128 -2.73 8.45 2.28
N VAL A 129 -3.96 8.06 2.62
CA VAL A 129 -5.16 8.35 1.81
C VAL A 129 -5.33 9.87 1.59
N TRP A 130 -5.14 10.67 2.63
CA TRP A 130 -5.21 12.14 2.55
C TRP A 130 -4.21 12.71 1.54
N TRP A 131 -2.93 12.36 1.67
CA TRP A 131 -1.89 12.84 0.76
C TRP A 131 -2.07 12.31 -0.66
N THR A 132 -2.51 11.06 -0.79
CA THR A 132 -2.82 10.45 -2.08
C THR A 132 -3.87 11.28 -2.83
N GLN A 133 -4.96 11.69 -2.17
CA GLN A 133 -5.99 12.52 -2.79
C GLN A 133 -5.45 13.88 -3.26
N ARG A 134 -4.46 14.42 -2.55
CA ARG A 134 -3.87 15.74 -2.82
C ARG A 134 -2.82 15.71 -3.93
N TYR A 135 -2.10 14.60 -4.06
CA TYR A 135 -1.07 14.39 -5.07
C TYR A 135 -1.54 13.59 -6.29
N LYS A 136 -2.78 13.09 -6.29
CA LYS A 136 -3.44 12.59 -7.49
C LYS A 136 -3.33 13.65 -8.57
N ARG A 137 -2.61 13.32 -9.63
CA ARG A 137 -2.57 14.15 -10.83
C ARG A 137 -4.02 14.25 -11.33
N LYS A 138 -4.46 15.47 -11.62
CA LYS A 138 -5.68 15.67 -12.41
C LYS A 138 -5.34 15.16 -13.80
N ASP A 139 -5.58 13.88 -14.06
CA ASP A 139 -5.45 13.40 -15.43
C ASP A 139 -6.43 14.18 -16.31
N LYS A 140 -5.90 14.69 -17.43
CA LYS A 140 -6.66 15.27 -18.54
C LYS A 140 -7.89 14.41 -18.85
N PRO A 141 -8.99 15.01 -19.35
CA PRO A 141 -10.23 14.30 -19.59
C PRO A 141 -9.98 13.01 -20.39
N LYS A 142 -10.54 11.90 -19.92
CA LYS A 142 -10.61 10.63 -20.66
C LYS A 142 -11.33 10.90 -21.99
N GLY A 143 -10.56 11.07 -23.07
CA GLY A 143 -11.05 11.27 -24.42
C GLY A 143 -10.38 10.29 -25.38
N GLN A 144 -11.22 9.56 -26.11
CA GLN A 144 -10.93 8.69 -27.26
C GLN A 144 -10.45 7.27 -26.94
N GLN A 145 -11.44 6.41 -26.65
CA GLN A 145 -11.50 5.13 -27.35
C GLN A 145 -11.48 5.41 -28.85
N ASN A 146 -10.59 4.74 -29.57
CA ASN A 146 -10.46 4.80 -31.03
C ASN A 146 -11.79 4.42 -31.70
N GLY A 147 -12.55 5.43 -32.13
CA GLY A 147 -13.52 5.28 -33.21
C GLY A 147 -12.74 5.20 -34.51
N ASN A 148 -12.60 3.99 -35.06
CA ASN A 148 -12.09 3.82 -36.41
C ASN A 148 -13.00 4.57 -37.38
N ALA A 149 -12.46 5.63 -37.98
CA ALA A 149 -13.01 6.23 -39.17
C ALA A 149 -12.90 5.24 -40.32
N GLN A 150 -14.03 4.74 -40.82
CA GLN A 150 -14.13 4.24 -42.19
C GLN A 150 -14.98 5.21 -43.00
N SER A 151 -14.26 6.07 -43.72
CA SER A 151 -14.47 6.48 -45.11
C SER A 151 -15.87 6.27 -45.69
N THR A 152 -16.53 7.41 -45.91
CA THR A 152 -17.50 7.73 -46.95
C THR A 152 -17.54 6.75 -48.14
N ARG A 153 -18.71 6.17 -48.42
CA ARG A 153 -19.19 5.90 -49.78
C ARG A 153 -20.61 6.42 -49.93
N SER A 154 -20.72 7.46 -50.73
CA SER A 154 -21.94 7.95 -51.36
C SER A 154 -22.60 6.83 -52.19
N VAL A 155 -23.89 6.59 -51.97
CA VAL A 155 -24.73 5.82 -52.89
C VAL A 155 -25.83 6.77 -53.37
N PRO A 156 -25.99 7.02 -54.69
CA PRO A 156 -27.01 7.91 -55.18
C PRO A 156 -28.39 7.25 -55.11
N PHE A 157 -29.35 8.03 -54.63
CA PHE A 157 -30.79 7.81 -54.70
C PHE A 157 -31.22 7.76 -56.17
N ASN A 158 -31.98 6.75 -56.58
CA ASN A 158 -32.66 6.77 -57.87
C ASN A 158 -34.13 6.36 -57.69
N PRO A 159 -35.10 7.22 -58.05
CA PRO A 159 -36.51 6.90 -57.95
C PRO A 159 -37.02 6.34 -59.29
N LEU A 160 -37.79 5.24 -59.22
CA LEU A 160 -38.88 4.89 -60.14
C LEU A 160 -39.97 4.17 -59.34
#